data_AF-A0A0P0LES5-F1
#
_entry.id   AF-A0A0P0LES5-F1
#
_cell.length_a   1.000
_cell.length_b   1.000
_cell.length_c   1.000
_cell.angle_alpha   90.00
_cell.angle_beta   90.00
_cell.angle_gamma   90.00
#
_symmetry.space_group_name_H-M   'P 1'
#
loop_
_entity.id
_entity.type
_entity.pdbx_description
1 polymer ?
#
loop_
_entity_poly.entity_id
_entity_poly.type
_entity_poly.pdbx_seq_one_letter_code
_entity_poly.pdbx_strand_id
1 'polypeptide(L)'
;MRLTPAQIDTTRQAATAAFGQGTSVWLFGSRVDDTKKGGDIDLLVCPKTLTSEAGTSSTNLDDTAKPALSFMQKIKMLNLLEQQLGERKIDIVVEHPQDLRPIVEVAHTTGIRLQ
;
A
#
# COMPACT_ATOMS: atom_id res chain seq x y z
N MET A 1 9.86 -7.49 13.39
CA MET A 1 9.61 -7.06 12.00
C MET A 1 10.71 -7.56 11.06
N ARG A 2 10.34 -8.41 10.10
CA ARG A 2 11.24 -9.06 9.14
C ARG A 2 11.34 -8.30 7.81
N LEU A 3 11.61 -7.00 7.92
CA LEU A 3 11.98 -6.13 6.80
C LEU A 3 13.31 -5.45 7.14
N THR A 4 14.21 -5.37 6.15
CA THR A 4 15.43 -4.58 6.30
C THR A 4 15.12 -3.08 6.21
N PRO A 5 15.98 -2.20 6.75
CA PRO A 5 15.81 -0.75 6.59
C PRO A 5 15.66 -0.33 5.12
N ALA A 6 16.48 -0.90 4.23
CA ALA A 6 16.39 -0.66 2.80
C ALA A 6 15.03 -1.08 2.21
N GLN A 7 14.47 -2.21 2.65
CA GLN A 7 13.13 -2.64 2.21
C GLN A 7 12.05 -1.68 2.66
N ILE A 8 12.13 -1.19 3.90
CA ILE A 8 11.19 -0.19 4.43
C ILE A 8 11.26 1.10 3.59
N ASP A 9 12.46 1.58 3.30
CA ASP A 9 12.64 2.80 2.52
C ASP A 9 12.15 2.64 1.08
N THR A 10 12.42 1.49 0.44
CA THR A 10 11.85 1.14 -0.86
C THR A 10 10.32 1.11 -0.81
N THR A 11 9.72 0.53 0.23
CA THR A 11 8.26 0.50 0.40
C THR A 11 7.66 1.90 0.54
N ARG A 12 8.28 2.78 1.33
CA ARG A 12 7.86 4.18 1.49
C ARG A 12 7.92 4.97 0.19
N GLN A 13 9.02 4.80 -0.55
CA GLN A 13 9.23 5.46 -1.83
C GLN A 13 8.22 4.97 -2.87
N ALA A 14 8.00 3.65 -2.97
CA ALA A 14 7.03 3.07 -3.89
C ALA A 14 5.61 3.53 -3.60
N ALA A 15 5.21 3.57 -2.31
CA ALA A 15 3.89 4.03 -1.91
C ALA A 15 3.68 5.51 -2.26
N THR A 16 4.65 6.37 -1.93
CA THR A 16 4.59 7.80 -2.25
C THR A 16 4.59 8.06 -3.76
N ALA A 17 5.38 7.30 -4.52
CA ALA A 17 5.42 7.42 -5.98
C ALA A 17 4.13 6.94 -6.67
N ALA A 18 3.44 5.96 -6.08
CA ALA A 18 2.21 5.40 -6.64
C ALA A 18 0.95 6.17 -6.22
N PHE A 19 0.84 6.55 -4.95
CA PHE A 19 -0.38 7.10 -4.34
C PHE A 19 -0.25 8.57 -3.93
N GLY A 20 0.95 9.15 -4.02
CA GLY A 20 1.20 10.55 -3.71
C GLY A 20 1.62 10.80 -2.25
N GLN A 21 1.93 12.06 -1.97
CA GLN A 21 2.37 12.51 -0.65
C GLN A 21 1.28 12.33 0.42
N GLY A 22 1.70 11.98 1.62
CA GLY A 22 0.78 11.73 2.75
C GLY A 22 0.09 10.37 2.74
N THR A 23 0.39 9.51 1.76
CA THR A 23 0.02 8.08 1.81
C THR A 23 0.58 7.47 3.07
N SER A 24 -0.21 6.73 3.84
CA SER A 24 0.27 5.97 5.00
C SER A 24 0.41 4.50 4.63
N VAL A 25 1.38 3.81 5.22
CA VAL A 25 1.66 2.39 4.91
C VAL A 25 1.88 1.60 6.18
N TRP A 26 1.28 0.42 6.26
CA TRP A 26 1.48 -0.53 7.35
C TRP A 26 1.98 -1.86 6.78
N LEU A 27 2.96 -2.45 7.45
CA LEU A 27 3.27 -3.86 7.32
C LEU A 27 2.35 -4.64 8.27
N PHE A 28 1.67 -5.65 7.77
CA PHE A 28 0.90 -6.56 8.62
C PHE A 28 1.22 -8.02 8.31
N GLY A 29 0.46 -8.94 8.92
CA GLY A 29 0.56 -10.36 8.63
C GLY A 29 1.86 -11.00 9.12
N SER A 30 2.39 -11.95 8.35
CA SER A 30 3.42 -12.87 8.86
C SER A 30 4.76 -12.19 9.16
N ARG A 31 5.06 -11.06 8.51
CA ARG A 31 6.35 -10.35 8.58
C ARG A 31 6.47 -9.40 9.78
N VAL A 32 5.40 -9.14 10.50
CA VAL A 32 5.42 -8.35 11.74
C VAL A 32 6.24 -9.08 12.83
N ASP A 33 6.07 -10.40 12.90
CA ASP A 33 6.67 -11.28 13.90
C ASP A 33 8.01 -11.87 13.41
N ASP A 34 9.08 -11.62 14.17
CA ASP A 34 10.44 -12.10 13.88
C ASP A 34 10.64 -13.59 14.14
N THR A 35 9.76 -14.22 14.93
CA THR A 35 9.85 -15.64 15.27
C THR A 35 9.34 -16.55 14.15
N LYS A 36 8.57 -16.00 13.20
CA LYS A 36 8.00 -16.74 12.06
C LYS A 36 9.00 -16.91 10.92
N LYS A 37 8.84 -17.97 10.14
CA LYS A 37 9.66 -18.29 8.95
C LYS A 37 8.87 -18.10 7.66
N GLY A 38 9.56 -17.69 6.59
CA GLY A 38 8.95 -17.52 5.27
C GLY A 38 7.88 -16.42 5.22
N GLY A 39 6.97 -16.51 4.25
CA GLY A 39 5.80 -15.64 4.13
C GLY A 39 5.98 -14.44 3.20
N ASP A 40 4.85 -13.99 2.70
CA ASP A 40 4.69 -12.88 1.76
C ASP A 40 4.83 -11.54 2.51
N ILE A 41 4.99 -10.43 1.79
CA ILE A 41 4.95 -9.08 2.40
C ILE A 41 3.53 -8.57 2.30
N ASP A 42 2.80 -8.56 3.41
CA ASP A 42 1.45 -8.02 3.47
C ASP A 42 1.50 -6.52 3.81
N LEU A 43 1.06 -5.66 2.88
CA LEU A 43 1.08 -4.21 3.02
C LEU A 43 -0.35 -3.63 2.95
N LEU A 44 -0.70 -2.80 3.93
CA LEU A 44 -1.88 -1.94 3.87
C LEU A 44 -1.42 -0.54 3.43
N VAL A 45 -2.08 0.02 2.42
CA VAL A 45 -1.80 1.34 1.89
C VAL A 45 -3.04 2.21 2.02
N CYS A 46 -2.89 3.36 2.69
CA CYS A 46 -4.00 4.29 2.94
C CYS A 46 -3.65 5.65 2.33
N PRO A 47 -4.10 5.92 1.09
CA PRO A 47 -3.90 7.22 0.45
C PRO A 47 -4.63 8.33 1.21
N LYS A 48 -4.00 9.49 1.39
CA LYS A 48 -4.59 10.64 2.12
C LYS A 48 -5.83 11.21 1.42
N THR A 49 -5.80 11.23 0.09
CA THR A 49 -6.92 11.67 -0.74
C THR A 49 -6.74 11.04 -2.11
N LEU A 50 -7.69 10.21 -2.55
CA LEU A 50 -7.81 9.84 -3.97
C LEU A 50 -8.41 11.03 -4.74
N THR A 51 -7.75 12.18 -4.72
CA THR A 51 -8.10 13.33 -5.55
C THR A 51 -7.02 13.51 -6.58
N SER A 52 -7.23 12.89 -7.74
CA SER A 52 -6.92 13.46 -9.06
C SER A 52 -5.61 14.25 -9.20
N GLU A 53 -4.47 13.57 -9.15
CA GLU A 53 -3.17 14.15 -9.53
C GLU A 53 -2.60 13.48 -10.80
N ALA A 54 -3.47 12.96 -11.68
CA ALA A 54 -3.15 12.80 -13.09
C ALA A 54 -3.94 13.87 -13.83
N GLY A 55 -3.28 14.99 -14.12
CA GLY A 55 -3.90 16.24 -14.54
C GLY A 55 -4.97 16.06 -15.62
N THR A 56 -6.21 16.36 -15.28
CA THR A 56 -7.14 17.20 -16.04
C THR A 56 -8.23 17.63 -15.06
N SER A 57 -8.24 18.93 -14.77
CA SER A 57 -9.37 19.80 -14.40
C SER A 57 -10.58 19.19 -13.69
N SER A 58 -10.88 19.75 -12.51
CA SER A 58 -12.21 19.93 -11.94
C SER A 58 -13.39 19.46 -12.81
N THR A 59 -13.79 18.21 -12.67
CA THR A 59 -15.16 17.75 -12.89
C THR A 59 -15.40 16.61 -11.91
N ASN A 60 -16.62 16.52 -11.39
CA ASN A 60 -17.08 15.44 -10.53
C ASN A 60 -16.72 14.10 -11.17
N LEU A 61 -15.63 13.47 -10.71
CA LEU A 61 -15.30 12.12 -11.14
C LEU A 61 -16.32 11.22 -10.48
N ASP A 62 -17.22 10.68 -11.32
CA ASP A 62 -18.19 9.66 -10.97
C ASP A 62 -17.52 8.62 -10.05
N ASP A 63 -18.20 8.22 -8.97
CA ASP A 63 -17.70 7.22 -8.00
C ASP A 63 -17.26 5.89 -8.66
N THR A 64 -17.66 5.66 -9.91
CA THR A 64 -17.27 4.54 -10.78
C THR A 64 -15.80 4.56 -11.22
N ALA A 65 -15.14 5.73 -11.27
CA ALA A 65 -13.75 5.86 -11.73
C ALA A 65 -12.70 5.66 -10.61
N LYS A 66 -13.08 5.88 -9.34
CA LYS A 66 -12.18 5.73 -8.18
C LYS A 66 -11.63 4.30 -8.00
N PRO A 67 -12.41 3.22 -8.19
CA PRO A 67 -11.89 1.85 -8.10
C PRO A 67 -10.80 1.57 -9.15
N ALA A 68 -11.00 2.02 -10.40
CA ALA A 68 -10.04 1.81 -11.48
C ALA A 68 -8.72 2.57 -11.26
N LEU A 69 -8.78 3.80 -10.74
CA LEU A 69 -7.60 4.57 -10.35
C LEU A 69 -6.81 3.89 -9.23
N SER A 70 -7.50 3.40 -8.19
CA SER A 70 -6.85 2.67 -7.09
C SER A 70 -6.18 1.38 -7.55
N PHE A 71 -6.76 0.71 -8.57
CA PHE A 71 -6.17 -0.49 -9.16
C PHE A 71 -4.87 -0.17 -9.92
N MET A 72 -4.87 0.86 -10.78
CA MET A 72 -3.67 1.25 -11.53
C MET A 72 -2.53 1.71 -10.61
N GLN A 73 -2.84 2.43 -9.54
CA GLN A 73 -1.86 2.82 -8.52
C GLN A 73 -1.29 1.60 -7.79
N LYS A 74 -2.13 0.61 -7.46
CA LYS A 74 -1.68 -0.67 -6.90
C LYS A 74 -0.72 -1.39 -7.85
N ILE A 75 -1.04 -1.50 -9.14
CA ILE A 75 -0.15 -2.11 -10.14
C ILE A 75 1.17 -1.35 -10.24
N LYS A 76 1.12 -0.01 -10.26
CA LYS A 76 2.32 0.83 -10.27
C LYS A 76 3.20 0.57 -9.05
N MET A 77 2.62 0.47 -7.86
CA MET A 77 3.36 0.17 -6.63
C MET A 77 3.99 -1.23 -6.68
N LEU A 78 3.25 -2.25 -7.12
CA LEU A 78 3.77 -3.61 -7.26
C LEU A 78 4.99 -3.67 -8.18
N ASN A 79 4.91 -3.05 -9.36
CA ASN A 79 6.03 -3.00 -10.31
C ASN A 79 7.26 -2.30 -9.71
N LEU A 80 7.08 -1.18 -8.99
CA LEU A 80 8.18 -0.48 -8.34
C LEU A 80 8.84 -1.33 -7.26
N LEU A 81 8.04 -2.07 -6.47
CA LEU A 81 8.56 -2.94 -5.43
C LEU A 81 9.31 -4.14 -6.03
N GLU A 82 8.78 -4.77 -7.07
CA GLU A 82 9.44 -5.90 -7.75
C GLU A 82 10.78 -5.49 -8.37
N GLN A 83 10.85 -4.32 -9.02
CA GLN A 83 12.09 -3.80 -9.59
C GLN A 83 13.20 -3.59 -8.55
N GLN A 84 12.84 -3.24 -7.31
CA GLN A 84 13.81 -2.88 -6.27
C GLN A 84 14.06 -4.00 -5.25
N LEU A 85 13.09 -4.87 -5.03
CA LEU A 85 13.16 -5.97 -4.05
C LEU A 85 13.36 -7.34 -4.71
N GLY A 86 13.31 -7.41 -6.04
CA GLY A 86 13.34 -8.64 -6.83
C GLY A 86 12.01 -9.40 -6.77
N GLU A 87 12.02 -10.63 -7.26
CA GLU A 87 10.86 -11.52 -7.23
C GLU A 87 10.49 -11.85 -5.77
N ARG A 88 9.54 -11.09 -5.24
CA ARG A 88 8.96 -11.31 -3.93
C ARG A 88 7.46 -11.29 -4.03
N LYS A 89 6.82 -12.26 -3.39
CA LYS A 89 5.37 -12.21 -3.17
C LYS A 89 5.06 -11.08 -2.20
N ILE A 90 4.37 -10.06 -2.72
CA ILE A 90 3.95 -8.86 -2.00
C ILE A 90 2.45 -8.73 -2.23
N ASP A 91 1.69 -8.75 -1.15
CA ASP A 91 0.25 -8.55 -1.18
C ASP A 91 -0.06 -7.13 -0.71
N ILE A 92 -0.68 -6.35 -1.61
CA ILE A 92 -1.08 -4.96 -1.33
C ILE A 92 -2.59 -4.89 -1.18
N VAL A 93 -3.03 -4.41 -0.01
CA VAL A 93 -4.40 -3.99 0.27
C VAL A 93 -4.43 -2.47 0.27
N VAL A 94 -5.28 -1.89 -0.59
CA VAL A 94 -5.55 -0.45 -0.57
C VAL A 94 -6.81 -0.22 0.26
N GLU A 95 -6.70 0.60 1.30
CA GLU A 95 -7.82 1.00 2.15
C GLU A 95 -8.68 2.05 1.44
N HIS A 96 -10.00 1.90 1.56
CA HIS A 96 -10.97 2.88 1.11
C HIS A 96 -11.65 3.57 2.30
N PRO A 97 -12.28 4.74 2.12
CA PRO A 97 -13.09 5.34 3.17
C PRO A 97 -14.17 4.36 3.66
N GLN A 98 -14.28 4.19 4.98
CA GLN A 98 -15.24 3.27 5.61
C GLN A 98 -15.05 1.79 5.23
N ASP A 99 -13.80 1.38 5.01
CA ASP A 99 -13.50 -0.02 4.71
C ASP A 99 -13.74 -0.92 5.92
N LEU A 100 -14.75 -1.78 5.83
CA LEU A 100 -15.14 -2.73 6.88
C LEU A 100 -14.54 -4.12 6.66
N ARG A 101 -13.62 -4.30 5.71
CA ARG A 101 -13.01 -5.62 5.48
C ARG A 101 -12.17 -6.01 6.71
N PRO A 102 -12.33 -7.22 7.27
CA PRO A 102 -11.58 -7.65 8.45
C PRO A 102 -10.06 -7.55 8.31
N ILE A 103 -9.55 -7.67 7.09
CA ILE A 103 -8.11 -7.55 6.80
C ILE A 103 -7.56 -6.16 7.10
N VAL A 104 -8.36 -5.11 6.91
CA VAL A 104 -7.98 -3.72 7.20
C VAL A 104 -7.93 -3.49 8.71
N GLU A 105 -8.93 -3.99 9.43
CA GLU A 105 -8.94 -3.96 10.90
C GLU A 105 -7.74 -4.71 11.50
N VAL A 106 -7.44 -5.91 10.99
CA VAL A 106 -6.26 -6.69 11.40
C VAL A 106 -4.97 -5.91 11.12
N ALA A 107 -4.86 -5.25 9.97
CA ALA A 107 -3.69 -4.47 9.60
C ALA A 107 -3.50 -3.25 10.51
N HIS A 108 -4.56 -2.54 10.91
CA HIS A 108 -4.45 -1.44 11.88
C HIS A 108 -4.14 -1.92 13.29
N THR A 109 -4.70 -3.05 13.70
CA THR A 109 -4.59 -3.57 15.08
C THR A 109 -3.24 -4.25 15.34
N THR A 110 -2.74 -5.00 14.34
CA THR A 110 -1.55 -5.85 14.49
C THR A 110 -0.35 -5.36 13.67
N GLY A 111 -0.58 -4.44 12.72
CA GLY A 111 0.45 -3.98 11.82
C GLY A 111 1.40 -2.97 12.43
N ILE A 112 2.57 -2.85 11.81
CA ILE A 112 3.58 -1.86 12.12
C ILE A 112 3.51 -0.77 11.06
N ARG A 113 3.28 0.47 11.49
CA ARG A 113 3.25 1.62 10.59
C ARG A 113 4.67 1.93 10.08
N LEU A 114 4.81 2.02 8.76
CA LEU A 114 6.05 2.34 8.07
C LEU A 114 6.13 3.83 7.71
N GLN A 115 5.03 4.48 7.33
CA GLN A 115 4.93 5.94 7.16
C GLN A 115 3.52 6.46 7.50
#